data_AF-A0A932ISQ2-F1
#
_entry.id   AF-A0A932ISQ2-F1
#
_cell.length_a   1.000
_cell.length_b   1.000
_cell.length_c   1.000
_cell.angle_alpha   90.00
_cell.angle_beta   90.00
_cell.angle_gamma   90.00
#
_symmetry.space_group_name_H-M   'P 1'
#
loop_
_entity.id
_entity.type
_entity.pdbx_description
1 polymer ?
#
loop_
_entity_poly.entity_id
_entity_poly.type
_entity_poly.pdbx_seq_one_letter_code
_entity_poly.pdbx_strand_id
1 'polypeptide(L)'
;MTAITPTRMRSTTDARNTFNELLGDAERGIVTHIVKGSRVVAHLVPAKARILDDSALLELLLISVGESESAYAAENAWLDGHLANAGDSMGRVLAWAWQTDRHVFARALAIFHRGLEAARGEHVGRAEFVPGIETALGVRLNDSEISEVSEYLAGGEYWTGYYPAVSASFD
;
A
#
# COMPACT_ATOMS: atom_id res chain seq x y z
N MET A 1 8.59 -8.60 5.07
CA MET A 1 9.95 -9.14 4.91
C MET A 1 10.03 -9.67 3.50
N THR A 2 11.15 -9.55 2.79
CA THR A 2 11.29 -10.14 1.45
C THR A 2 11.75 -11.60 1.55
N ALA A 3 11.19 -12.47 0.72
CA ALA A 3 11.40 -13.90 0.68
C ALA A 3 12.80 -14.20 0.14
N ILE A 4 13.57 -14.91 0.96
CA ILE A 4 14.96 -15.23 0.66
C ILE A 4 15.01 -16.28 -0.46
N THR A 5 15.46 -15.87 -1.65
CA THR A 5 15.60 -16.77 -2.80
C THR A 5 17.07 -17.11 -3.05
N PRO A 6 17.47 -18.40 -3.12
CA PRO A 6 18.88 -18.80 -3.28
C PRO A 6 19.54 -18.24 -4.54
N THR A 7 18.81 -18.13 -5.64
CA THR A 7 19.29 -17.57 -6.93
C THR A 7 19.59 -16.07 -6.87
N ARG A 8 19.05 -15.38 -5.86
CA ARG A 8 19.18 -13.94 -5.62
C ARG A 8 20.18 -13.63 -4.48
N MET A 9 20.93 -14.63 -4.03
CA MET A 9 21.99 -14.43 -3.03
C MET A 9 23.30 -13.98 -3.68
N ARG A 10 23.98 -13.04 -3.02
CA ARG A 10 25.34 -12.60 -3.38
C ARG A 10 26.19 -12.55 -2.12
N SER A 11 27.40 -13.09 -2.18
CA SER A 11 28.32 -12.94 -1.05
C SER A 11 28.65 -11.45 -0.84
N THR A 12 29.07 -11.05 0.36
CA THR A 12 29.53 -9.67 0.60
C THR A 12 30.66 -9.26 -0.34
N THR A 13 31.51 -10.21 -0.75
CA THR A 13 32.63 -9.96 -1.67
C THR A 13 32.10 -9.71 -3.08
N ASP A 14 31.19 -10.56 -3.57
CA ASP A 14 30.61 -10.41 -4.90
C ASP A 14 29.81 -9.11 -5.00
N ALA A 15 28.96 -8.85 -4.00
CA ALA A 15 28.14 -7.64 -3.97
C ALA A 15 28.98 -6.35 -4.00
N ARG A 16 30.15 -6.35 -3.35
CA ARG A 16 31.10 -5.24 -3.43
C ARG A 16 31.68 -5.09 -4.83
N ASN A 17 32.03 -6.20 -5.49
CA ASN A 17 32.70 -6.19 -6.78
C ASN A 17 31.74 -5.91 -7.95
N THR A 18 30.46 -6.24 -7.81
CA THR A 18 29.44 -6.12 -8.86
C THR A 18 28.33 -5.12 -8.50
N PHE A 19 28.62 -4.14 -7.63
CA PHE A 19 27.58 -3.27 -7.07
C PHE A 19 26.74 -2.55 -8.13
N ASN A 20 27.37 -2.04 -9.21
CA ASN A 20 26.65 -1.37 -10.29
C ASN A 20 25.69 -2.30 -11.05
N GLU A 21 26.06 -3.58 -11.21
CA GLU A 21 25.16 -4.57 -11.82
C GLU A 21 23.96 -4.84 -10.91
N LEU A 22 24.19 -4.90 -9.59
CA LEU A 22 23.11 -5.06 -8.61
C LEU A 22 22.16 -3.87 -8.59
N LEU A 23 22.66 -2.65 -8.79
CA LEU A 23 21.80 -1.48 -8.98
C LEU A 23 20.93 -1.63 -10.24
N GLY A 24 21.51 -2.07 -11.36
CA GLY A 24 20.75 -2.36 -12.58
C GLY A 24 19.73 -3.50 -12.41
N ASP A 25 20.04 -4.52 -11.60
CA ASP A 25 19.09 -5.56 -11.21
C ASP A 25 17.93 -4.97 -10.38
N ALA A 26 18.23 -4.10 -9.42
CA ALA A 26 17.22 -3.43 -8.60
C ALA A 26 16.31 -2.51 -9.44
N GLU A 27 16.86 -1.79 -10.42
CA GLU A 27 16.07 -1.02 -11.41
C GLU A 27 15.11 -1.92 -12.20
N ARG A 28 15.52 -3.15 -12.51
CA ARG A 28 14.68 -4.18 -13.15
C ARG A 28 13.70 -4.89 -12.21
N GLY A 29 13.60 -4.46 -10.95
CA GLY A 29 12.69 -5.05 -9.98
C GLY A 29 13.23 -6.30 -9.27
N ILE A 30 14.51 -6.61 -9.39
CA ILE A 30 15.12 -7.80 -8.77
C ILE A 30 15.62 -7.45 -7.37
N VAL A 31 15.06 -8.11 -6.36
CA VAL A 31 15.57 -8.07 -4.98
C VAL A 31 16.83 -8.93 -4.88
N THR A 32 17.90 -8.41 -4.27
CA THR A 32 19.13 -9.17 -3.99
C THR A 32 19.35 -9.31 -2.49
N HIS A 33 19.71 -10.51 -2.03
CA HIS A 33 20.08 -10.81 -0.65
C HIS A 33 21.61 -10.89 -0.53
N ILE A 34 22.21 -10.04 0.29
CA ILE A 34 23.66 -10.05 0.53
C ILE A 34 23.94 -10.96 1.73
N VAL A 35 24.81 -11.97 1.54
CA VAL A 35 25.12 -12.99 2.54
C VAL A 35 26.57 -12.95 3.01
N LYS A 36 26.79 -13.23 4.30
CA LYS A 36 28.11 -13.44 4.90
C LYS A 36 28.10 -14.79 5.63
N GLY A 37 28.86 -15.76 5.10
CA GLY A 37 28.71 -17.16 5.52
C GLY A 37 27.31 -17.68 5.17
N SER A 38 26.60 -18.21 6.16
CA SER A 38 25.21 -18.71 6.01
C SER A 38 24.13 -17.67 6.34
N ARG A 39 24.51 -16.43 6.69
CA ARG A 39 23.56 -15.42 7.16
C ARG A 39 23.34 -14.32 6.12
N VAL A 40 22.08 -13.98 5.85
CA VAL A 40 21.72 -12.74 5.14
C VAL A 40 22.04 -11.55 6.04
N VAL A 41 22.85 -10.61 5.54
CA VAL A 41 23.30 -9.43 6.28
C VAL A 41 22.73 -8.12 5.73
N ALA A 42 22.27 -8.11 4.48
CA ALA A 42 21.59 -6.96 3.89
C ALA A 42 20.68 -7.37 2.72
N HIS A 43 19.79 -6.47 2.34
CA HIS A 43 18.94 -6.58 1.16
C HIS A 43 19.15 -5.35 0.27
N LEU A 44 19.30 -5.56 -1.03
CA LEU A 44 19.12 -4.52 -2.03
C LEU A 44 17.72 -4.72 -2.64
N VAL A 45 16.84 -3.76 -2.41
CA VAL A 45 15.42 -3.85 -2.76
C VAL A 45 15.12 -2.75 -3.79
N PRO A 46 14.40 -3.06 -4.89
CA PRO A 46 13.91 -2.04 -5.82
C PRO A 46 13.12 -0.96 -5.08
N ALA A 47 13.25 0.30 -5.50
CA ALA A 47 12.59 1.42 -4.82
C ALA A 47 11.05 1.27 -4.75
N LYS A 48 10.45 0.60 -5.73
CA LYS A 48 9.00 0.37 -5.82
C LYS A 48 8.56 -1.03 -5.36
N ALA A 49 9.47 -1.86 -4.87
CA ALA A 49 9.10 -3.20 -4.45
C ALA A 49 8.35 -3.18 -3.11
N ARG A 50 7.34 -4.04 -3.00
CA ARG A 50 6.69 -4.34 -1.73
C ARG A 50 7.67 -5.07 -0.81
N ILE A 51 8.02 -4.46 0.32
CA ILE A 51 8.94 -5.05 1.32
C ILE A 51 8.24 -6.14 2.15
N LEU A 52 6.90 -6.12 2.21
CA LEU A 52 6.07 -7.20 2.75
C LEU A 52 5.57 -8.05 1.58
N ASP A 53 6.15 -9.23 1.37
CA ASP A 53 5.73 -10.15 0.30
C ASP A 53 4.92 -11.36 0.80
N ASP A 54 4.81 -11.52 2.12
CA ASP A 54 3.78 -12.38 2.72
C ASP A 54 2.42 -11.70 2.56
N SER A 55 1.66 -12.19 1.59
CA SER A 55 0.33 -11.69 1.25
C SER A 55 -0.65 -11.80 2.41
N ALA A 56 -0.61 -12.88 3.19
CA ALA A 56 -1.54 -13.06 4.32
C ALA A 56 -1.23 -12.08 5.45
N LEU A 57 0.05 -11.88 5.75
CA LEU A 57 0.47 -10.88 6.73
C LEU A 57 0.14 -9.46 6.27
N LEU A 58 0.39 -9.14 5.01
CA LEU A 58 0.04 -7.84 4.44
C LEU A 58 -1.45 -7.58 4.60
N GLU A 59 -2.30 -8.55 4.26
CA GLU A 59 -3.75 -8.43 4.42
C GLU A 59 -4.16 -8.14 5.86
N LEU A 60 -3.64 -8.88 6.83
CA LEU A 60 -3.94 -8.65 8.26
C LEU A 60 -3.53 -7.25 8.72
N LEU A 61 -2.41 -6.72 8.22
CA LEU A 61 -1.97 -5.36 8.52
C LEU A 61 -2.91 -4.31 7.89
N LEU A 62 -3.33 -4.51 6.65
CA LEU A 62 -4.28 -3.62 5.98
C LEU A 62 -5.63 -3.60 6.70
N ILE A 63 -6.14 -4.76 7.11
CA ILE A 63 -7.37 -4.88 7.90
C ILE A 63 -7.23 -4.14 9.22
N SER A 64 -6.17 -4.45 9.98
CA SER A 64 -5.97 -3.86 11.31
C SER A 64 -5.88 -2.34 11.26
N VAL A 65 -5.18 -1.77 10.28
CA VAL A 65 -5.09 -0.30 10.12
C VAL A 65 -6.41 0.24 9.58
N GLY A 66 -6.97 -0.37 8.54
CA GLY A 66 -8.19 0.12 7.89
C GLY A 66 -9.40 0.13 8.84
N GLU A 67 -9.61 -0.92 9.63
CA GLU A 67 -10.71 -0.98 10.61
C GLU A 67 -10.51 0.04 11.74
N SER A 68 -9.28 0.16 12.28
CA SER A 68 -8.99 1.13 13.34
C SER A 68 -9.19 2.56 12.87
N GLU A 69 -8.65 2.92 11.71
CA GLU A 69 -8.72 4.28 11.17
C GLU A 69 -10.13 4.63 10.70
N SER A 70 -10.87 3.67 10.13
CA SER A 70 -12.25 3.91 9.70
C SER A 70 -13.22 4.12 10.87
N ALA A 71 -13.06 3.37 11.97
CA ALA A 71 -13.83 3.59 13.19
C ALA A 71 -13.53 4.99 13.78
N TYR A 72 -12.25 5.36 13.86
CA TYR A 72 -11.86 6.69 14.32
C TYR A 72 -12.42 7.80 13.41
N ALA A 73 -12.32 7.63 12.09
CA ALA A 73 -12.80 8.60 11.10
C ALA A 73 -14.32 8.78 11.15
N ALA A 74 -15.08 7.70 11.36
CA ALA A 74 -16.54 7.75 11.49
C ALA A 74 -17.01 8.64 12.66
N GLU A 75 -16.24 8.65 13.75
CA GLU A 75 -16.52 9.42 14.97
C GLU A 75 -15.96 10.84 14.93
N ASN A 76 -14.76 11.03 14.37
CA ASN A 76 -13.95 12.24 14.58
C ASN A 76 -13.63 13.02 13.30
N ALA A 77 -13.75 12.40 12.12
CA ALA A 77 -13.37 13.01 10.85
C ALA A 77 -14.52 13.03 9.82
N TRP A 78 -15.73 12.63 10.23
CA TRP A 78 -16.94 12.76 9.42
C TRP A 78 -17.63 14.08 9.76
N LEU A 79 -17.53 15.05 8.86
CA LEU A 79 -18.01 16.42 9.06
C LEU A 79 -18.93 16.80 7.90
N ASP A 80 -20.04 17.48 8.20
CA ASP A 80 -20.96 18.01 7.17
C ASP A 80 -21.35 16.99 6.08
N GLY A 81 -21.55 15.73 6.48
CA GLY A 81 -21.97 14.65 5.58
C GLY A 81 -20.89 14.04 4.70
N HIS A 82 -19.61 14.33 4.94
CA HIS A 82 -18.50 13.74 4.19
C HIS A 82 -17.29 13.42 5.09
N LEU A 83 -16.38 12.60 4.56
CA LEU A 83 -15.09 12.34 5.17
C LEU A 83 -14.19 13.54 4.94
N ALA A 84 -13.81 14.23 6.01
CA ALA A 84 -12.88 15.36 5.95
C ALA A 84 -11.42 14.91 5.78
N ASN A 85 -11.04 13.79 6.44
CA ASN A 85 -9.69 13.23 6.36
C ASN A 85 -9.70 11.77 6.81
N ALA A 86 -9.05 10.87 6.05
CA ALA A 86 -8.91 9.46 6.41
C ALA A 86 -7.86 9.16 7.51
N GLY A 87 -7.10 10.16 7.94
CA GLY A 87 -6.04 10.04 8.94
C GLY A 87 -4.66 9.77 8.33
N ASP A 88 -3.62 10.23 9.03
CA ASP A 88 -2.23 10.14 8.57
C ASP A 88 -1.75 8.68 8.38
N SER A 89 -2.18 7.76 9.24
CA SER A 89 -1.81 6.35 9.13
C SER A 89 -2.35 5.76 7.83
N MET A 90 -3.64 6.00 7.55
CA MET A 90 -4.28 5.53 6.33
C MET A 90 -3.68 6.22 5.10
N GLY A 91 -3.44 7.53 5.16
CA GLY A 91 -2.77 8.28 4.10
C GLY A 91 -1.38 7.73 3.76
N ARG A 92 -0.59 7.31 4.76
CA ARG A 92 0.71 6.67 4.54
C ARG A 92 0.60 5.28 3.92
N VAL A 93 -0.37 4.47 4.36
CA VAL A 93 -0.63 3.14 3.78
C VAL A 93 -1.06 3.27 2.32
N LEU A 94 -2.02 4.15 2.03
CA LEU A 94 -2.50 4.38 0.67
C LEU A 94 -1.40 4.94 -0.23
N ALA A 95 -0.62 5.92 0.22
CA ALA A 95 0.49 6.47 -0.55
C ALA A 95 1.56 5.40 -0.87
N TRP A 96 1.95 4.59 0.12
CA TRP A 96 2.89 3.48 -0.08
C TRP A 96 2.34 2.46 -1.08
N ALA A 97 1.08 2.07 -0.91
CA ALA A 97 0.43 1.10 -1.79
C ALA A 97 0.34 1.66 -3.23
N TRP A 98 -0.05 2.92 -3.39
CA TRP A 98 -0.10 3.58 -4.69
C TRP A 98 1.23 3.53 -5.44
N GLN A 99 2.33 3.79 -4.74
CA GLN A 99 3.67 3.83 -5.33
C GLN A 99 4.27 2.44 -5.61
N THR A 100 3.73 1.38 -5.01
CA THR A 100 4.30 0.02 -5.07
C THR A 100 3.42 -0.98 -5.80
N ASP A 101 2.10 -0.98 -5.58
CA ASP A 101 1.16 -1.93 -6.16
C ASP A 101 -0.30 -1.39 -6.13
N ARG A 102 -0.87 -1.21 -7.32
CA ARG A 102 -2.24 -0.69 -7.50
C ARG A 102 -3.32 -1.61 -6.91
N HIS A 103 -3.12 -2.93 -6.89
CA HIS A 103 -4.08 -3.85 -6.27
C HIS A 103 -4.05 -3.73 -4.75
N VAL A 104 -2.87 -3.57 -4.15
CA VAL A 104 -2.76 -3.29 -2.70
C VAL A 104 -3.43 -1.97 -2.36
N PHE A 105 -3.29 -0.94 -3.21
CA PHE A 105 -3.97 0.34 -3.02
C PHE A 105 -5.48 0.18 -3.01
N ALA A 106 -6.04 -0.44 -4.05
CA ALA A 106 -7.47 -0.66 -4.17
C ALA A 106 -8.03 -1.48 -2.99
N ARG A 107 -7.25 -2.46 -2.51
CA ARG A 107 -7.63 -3.31 -1.37
C ARG A 107 -7.61 -2.59 -0.04
N ALA A 108 -6.55 -1.85 0.25
CA ALA A 108 -6.47 -1.00 1.43
C ALA A 108 -7.63 0.01 1.46
N LEU A 109 -7.94 0.60 0.31
CA LEU A 109 -9.04 1.54 0.17
C LEU A 109 -10.41 0.88 0.41
N ALA A 110 -10.64 -0.30 -0.17
CA ALA A 110 -11.90 -1.04 0.01
C ALA A 110 -12.12 -1.49 1.47
N ILE A 111 -11.06 -1.92 2.16
CA ILE A 111 -11.10 -2.28 3.58
C ILE A 111 -11.51 -1.06 4.41
N PHE A 112 -10.83 0.06 4.23
CA PHE A 112 -11.14 1.30 4.95
C PHE A 112 -12.56 1.80 4.63
N HIS A 113 -12.95 1.79 3.35
CA HIS A 113 -14.27 2.24 2.91
C HIS A 113 -15.39 1.40 3.54
N ARG A 114 -15.27 0.07 3.53
CA ARG A 114 -16.24 -0.82 4.18
C ARG A 114 -16.28 -0.64 5.69
N GLY A 115 -15.12 -0.49 6.32
CA GLY A 115 -15.05 -0.22 7.75
C GLY A 115 -15.77 1.08 8.10
N LEU A 116 -15.66 2.10 7.24
CA LEU A 116 -16.33 3.39 7.41
C LEU A 116 -17.84 3.24 7.25
N GLU A 117 -18.31 2.58 6.19
CA GLU A 117 -19.75 2.29 5.99
C GLU A 117 -20.33 1.50 7.16
N ALA A 118 -19.61 0.48 7.65
CA ALA A 118 -20.03 -0.34 8.77
C ALA A 118 -20.11 0.46 10.08
N ALA A 119 -19.11 1.31 10.36
CA ALA A 119 -19.08 2.16 11.54
C ALA A 119 -20.18 3.24 11.51
N ARG A 120 -20.50 3.76 10.33
CA ARG A 120 -21.55 4.77 10.12
C ARG A 120 -22.96 4.18 10.04
N GLY A 121 -23.08 2.91 9.65
CA GLY A 121 -24.36 2.26 9.40
C GLY A 121 -25.07 2.79 8.15
N GLU A 122 -24.34 3.41 7.22
CA GLU A 122 -24.87 4.01 6.00
C GLU A 122 -23.94 3.77 4.80
N HIS A 123 -24.50 3.82 3.59
CA HIS A 123 -23.69 3.76 2.37
C HIS A 123 -22.93 5.07 2.19
N VAL A 124 -21.63 4.97 1.93
CA VAL A 124 -20.77 6.12 1.68
C VAL A 124 -20.49 6.20 0.18
N GLY A 125 -20.93 7.29 -0.43
CA GLY A 125 -20.74 7.53 -1.85
C GLY A 125 -19.36 8.11 -2.15
N ARG A 126 -19.08 8.19 -3.44
CA ARG A 126 -17.82 8.75 -3.95
C ARG A 126 -17.61 10.20 -3.53
N ALA A 127 -18.64 11.03 -3.61
CA ALA A 127 -18.55 12.47 -3.34
C ALA A 127 -18.23 12.74 -1.87
N GLU A 128 -18.73 11.88 -0.98
CA GLU A 128 -18.54 11.94 0.46
C GLU A 128 -17.20 11.35 0.89
N PHE A 129 -16.64 10.42 0.12
CA PHE A 129 -15.44 9.67 0.49
C PHE A 129 -14.13 10.26 -0.05
N VAL A 130 -14.08 10.54 -1.36
CA VAL A 130 -12.83 10.83 -2.08
C VAL A 130 -12.08 12.06 -1.55
N PRO A 131 -12.74 13.20 -1.22
CA PRO A 131 -12.04 14.37 -0.70
C PRO A 131 -11.22 14.10 0.58
N GLY A 132 -11.75 13.25 1.47
CA GLY A 132 -11.05 12.85 2.69
C GLY A 132 -9.86 11.94 2.44
N ILE A 133 -9.91 11.12 1.38
CA ILE A 133 -8.77 10.32 0.92
C ILE A 133 -7.68 11.22 0.34
N GLU A 134 -8.03 12.16 -0.54
CA GLU A 134 -7.11 13.12 -1.13
C GLU A 134 -6.38 13.95 -0.07
N THR A 135 -7.13 14.39 0.95
CA THR A 135 -6.58 15.11 2.10
C THR A 135 -5.55 14.26 2.86
N ALA A 136 -5.86 12.99 3.13
CA ALA A 136 -4.95 12.08 3.82
C ALA A 136 -3.68 11.79 3.00
N LEU A 137 -3.79 11.68 1.68
CA LEU A 137 -2.65 11.40 0.79
C LEU A 137 -1.60 12.51 0.79
N GLY A 138 -1.98 13.75 1.10
CA GLY A 138 -1.06 14.89 1.26
C GLY A 138 0.03 14.68 2.31
N VAL A 139 -0.10 13.69 3.19
CA VAL A 139 0.95 13.31 4.15
C VAL A 139 2.22 12.76 3.48
N ARG A 140 2.11 12.28 2.23
CA ARG A 140 3.21 11.61 1.50
C ARG A 140 3.28 11.88 0.00
N LEU A 141 2.15 12.09 -0.66
CA LEU A 141 2.08 12.33 -2.10
C LEU A 141 2.12 13.83 -2.41
N ASN A 142 2.64 14.16 -3.58
CA ASN A 142 2.53 15.52 -4.13
C ASN A 142 1.25 15.70 -4.95
N ASP A 143 0.91 16.94 -5.30
CA ASP A 143 -0.33 17.28 -6.03
C ASP A 143 -0.52 16.52 -7.35
N SER A 144 0.56 16.25 -8.09
CA SER A 144 0.51 15.48 -9.33
C SER A 144 0.16 14.03 -9.06
N GLU A 145 0.79 13.41 -8.05
CA GLU A 145 0.48 12.03 -7.65
C GLU A 145 -0.94 11.90 -7.10
N ILE A 146 -1.42 12.91 -6.35
CA ILE A 146 -2.80 12.96 -5.86
C ILE A 146 -3.77 13.07 -7.03
N SER A 147 -3.49 13.92 -8.03
CA SER A 147 -4.31 14.03 -9.25
C SER A 147 -4.44 12.69 -9.98
N GLU A 148 -3.36 11.91 -10.08
CA GLU A 148 -3.43 10.58 -10.69
C GLU A 148 -4.30 9.61 -9.87
N VAL A 149 -4.27 9.71 -8.53
CA VAL A 149 -5.18 8.95 -7.66
C VAL A 149 -6.63 9.37 -7.90
N SER A 150 -6.90 10.67 -7.96
CA SER A 150 -8.23 11.21 -8.20
C SER A 150 -8.79 10.73 -9.54
N GLU A 151 -7.97 10.69 -10.59
CA GLU A 151 -8.35 10.13 -11.89
C GLU A 151 -8.66 8.63 -11.81
N TYR A 152 -7.86 7.86 -11.07
CA TYR A 152 -8.11 6.44 -10.84
C TYR A 152 -9.43 6.21 -10.09
N LEU A 153 -9.67 6.95 -9.01
CA LEU A 153 -10.92 6.92 -8.24
C LEU A 153 -12.10 7.50 -9.03
N ALA A 154 -11.81 8.23 -10.10
CA ALA A 154 -12.83 8.67 -11.04
C ALA A 154 -13.33 7.60 -11.98
N GLY A 155 -12.50 6.59 -12.24
CA GLY A 155 -12.88 5.41 -13.00
C GLY A 155 -13.92 4.56 -12.27
N GLY A 156 -14.69 3.79 -13.04
CA GLY A 156 -15.70 2.89 -12.48
C GLY A 156 -15.11 1.64 -11.81
N GLU A 157 -13.86 1.27 -12.10
CA GLU A 157 -13.28 -0.03 -11.75
C GLU A 157 -13.29 -0.35 -10.24
N TYR A 158 -12.91 0.62 -9.40
CA TYR A 158 -13.01 0.48 -7.94
C TYR A 158 -14.46 0.36 -7.49
N TRP A 159 -15.33 1.25 -7.98
CA TRP A 159 -16.71 1.40 -7.51
C TRP A 159 -17.68 0.32 -7.98
N THR A 160 -17.40 -0.35 -9.11
CA THR A 160 -18.30 -1.36 -9.69
C THR A 160 -17.84 -2.79 -9.45
N GLY A 161 -16.57 -3.02 -9.08
CA GLY A 161 -16.02 -4.38 -9.03
C GLY A 161 -15.00 -4.67 -7.92
N TYR A 162 -14.44 -3.67 -7.22
CA TYR A 162 -13.36 -3.91 -6.27
C TYR A 162 -13.85 -4.09 -4.83
N TYR A 163 -14.42 -5.27 -4.59
CA TYR A 163 -14.79 -5.75 -3.28
C TYR A 163 -14.14 -7.13 -3.05
N PRO A 164 -12.81 -7.20 -2.94
CA PRO A 164 -12.16 -8.49 -2.73
C PRO A 164 -12.71 -9.14 -1.46
N ALA A 165 -12.97 -10.44 -1.54
CA ALA A 165 -13.13 -11.23 -0.33
C ALA A 165 -11.85 -11.08 0.49
N VAL A 166 -11.98 -10.95 1.81
CA VAL A 166 -10.88 -10.77 2.78
C VAL A 166 -9.76 -11.83 2.62
N SER A 167 -10.03 -12.94 1.93
CA SER A 167 -9.10 -14.06 1.67
C SER A 167 -8.65 -14.22 0.20
N ALA A 168 -9.02 -13.33 -0.72
CA ALA A 168 -8.54 -13.42 -2.11
C ALA A 168 -7.03 -13.12 -2.15
N SER A 169 -6.25 -13.85 -2.95
CA SER A 169 -4.83 -13.54 -3.13
C SER A 169 -4.65 -12.17 -3.80
N PHE A 170 -3.45 -11.59 -3.67
CA PHE A 170 -3.08 -10.35 -4.37
C PHE A 170 -2.60 -10.62 -5.82
N ASP A 171 -2.92 -11.80 -6.36
CA ASP A 171 -2.47 -12.25 -7.70
C ASP A 171 -3.24 -11.56 -8.83
#